data_AF-A0A0G0WHT9-F1
#
_entry.id   AF-A0A0G0WHT9-F1
#
_cell.length_a   1.000
_cell.length_b   1.000
_cell.length_c   1.000
_cell.angle_alpha   90.00
_cell.angle_beta   90.00
_cell.angle_gamma   90.00
#
_symmetry.space_group_name_H-M   'P 1'
#
loop_
_entity.id
_entity.type
_entity.pdbx_description
1 polymer ?
#
loop_
_entity_poly.entity_id
_entity_poly.type
_entity_poly.pdbx_seq_one_letter_code
_entity_poly.pdbx_strand_id
1 'polypeptide(L)' 'MQNDLLAGNDLSAKRQPCEVYSRIVGYLRPVTQWNKGKKAEFYDRREYNKQLSETVS' A
#
# COMPACT_ATOMS: atom_id res chain seq x y z
N MET A 1 16.33 -20.56 -29.45
CA MET A 1 17.34 -20.58 -28.36
C MET A 1 18.48 -19.61 -28.65
N GLN A 2 18.16 -18.35 -28.90
CA GLN A 2 19.12 -17.25 -29.04
C GLN A 2 18.28 -16.00 -28.79
N ASN A 3 18.46 -15.35 -27.64
CA ASN A 3 18.15 -13.93 -27.35
C ASN A 3 18.18 -13.59 -25.83
N ASP A 4 18.79 -14.41 -24.97
CA ASP A 4 18.88 -14.09 -23.53
C ASP A 4 20.24 -13.50 -23.09
N LEU A 5 21.20 -13.30 -24.00
CA LEU A 5 22.59 -12.91 -23.65
C LEU A 5 22.88 -11.40 -23.63
N LEU A 6 21.88 -10.52 -23.77
CA LEU A 6 22.07 -9.05 -23.71
C LEU A 6 21.28 -8.34 -22.61
N ALA A 7 20.50 -9.06 -21.80
CA ALA A 7 19.81 -8.47 -20.65
C ALA A 7 20.79 -8.37 -19.46
N GLY A 8 21.73 -7.44 -19.54
CA GLY A 8 22.61 -7.09 -18.42
C GLY A 8 21.77 -6.64 -17.23
N ASN A 9 21.51 -7.54 -16.29
CA ASN A 9 20.99 -7.36 -14.93
C ASN A 9 19.82 -6.37 -14.68
N ASP A 10 19.16 -5.87 -15.73
CA ASP A 10 18.06 -4.93 -15.63
C ASP A 10 16.78 -5.68 -15.29
N LEU A 11 16.60 -5.93 -14.00
CA LEU A 11 15.39 -6.50 -13.44
C LEU A 11 14.18 -5.56 -13.61
N SER A 12 14.36 -4.29 -14.01
CA SER A 12 13.26 -3.32 -14.15
C SER A 12 12.21 -3.79 -15.17
N ALA A 13 12.65 -4.36 -16.29
CA ALA A 13 11.79 -4.87 -17.36
C ALA A 13 10.92 -6.07 -16.95
N LYS A 14 11.23 -6.73 -15.82
CA LYS A 14 10.50 -7.91 -15.30
C LYS A 14 9.66 -7.60 -14.05
N ARG A 15 9.60 -6.35 -13.59
CA ARG A 15 8.84 -6.02 -12.37
C ARG A 15 7.35 -5.86 -12.66
N GLN A 16 6.53 -6.54 -11.87
CA GLN A 16 5.09 -6.35 -11.80
C GLN A 16 4.77 -5.30 -10.72
N PRO A 17 3.86 -4.35 -10.95
CA PRO A 17 3.37 -3.48 -9.88
C PRO A 17 2.61 -4.29 -8.83
N CYS A 18 2.90 -4.07 -7.55
CA CYS A 18 2.15 -4.68 -6.46
C CYS A 18 0.86 -3.90 -6.20
N GLU A 19 -0.28 -4.59 -6.18
CA GLU A 19 -1.53 -3.99 -5.74
C GLU A 19 -1.57 -3.88 -4.21
N VAL A 20 -1.86 -2.68 -3.72
CA VAL A 20 -1.99 -2.41 -2.28
C VAL A 20 -3.46 -2.36 -1.91
N TYR A 21 -3.85 -3.11 -0.89
CA TYR A 21 -5.22 -3.17 -0.37
C TYR A 21 -5.26 -2.58 1.04
N SER A 22 -6.37 -1.92 1.38
CA SER A 22 -6.61 -1.44 2.74
C SER A 22 -8.08 -1.55 3.12
N ARG A 23 -8.34 -1.64 4.43
CA ARG A 23 -9.68 -1.87 5.00
C ARG A 23 -10.47 -0.56 5.07
N ILE A 24 -11.68 -0.57 4.51
CA ILE A 24 -12.61 0.56 4.57
C ILE A 24 -13.55 0.41 5.79
N VAL A 25 -14.76 -0.10 5.58
CA VAL A 25 -15.80 -0.32 6.61
C VAL A 25 -16.26 -1.77 6.54
N GLY A 26 -15.35 -2.69 6.87
CA GLY A 26 -15.64 -4.13 6.92
C GLY A 26 -15.12 -4.97 5.75
N TYR A 27 -14.56 -4.36 4.69
CA TYR A 27 -13.95 -5.09 3.56
C TYR A 27 -12.66 -4.44 3.05
N LEU A 28 -11.89 -5.19 2.26
CA LEU A 28 -10.65 -4.73 1.62
C LEU A 28 -10.94 -4.16 0.22
N ARG A 29 -10.37 -3.00 -0.09
CA ARG A 29 -10.45 -2.36 -1.41
C ARG A 29 -9.04 -1.98 -1.90
N PRO A 30 -8.73 -2.10 -3.19
CA PRO A 30 -7.48 -1.57 -3.73
C PRO A 30 -7.36 -0.06 -3.47
N VAL A 31 -6.21 0.36 -2.95
CA VAL A 31 -5.93 1.78 -2.65
C VAL A 31 -5.92 2.62 -3.92
N THR A 32 -5.52 2.02 -5.05
CA THR A 32 -5.56 2.63 -6.39
C THR A 32 -6.96 3.08 -6.80
N GLN A 33 -8.02 2.46 -6.26
CA GLN A 33 -9.42 2.77 -6.58
C GLN A 33 -10.09 3.73 -5.60
N TRP A 34 -9.32 4.43 -4.75
CA TRP A 34 -9.88 5.37 -3.78
C TRP A 34 -10.21 6.72 -4.43
N ASN A 35 -11.41 7.23 -4.14
CA ASN A 35 -11.81 8.58 -4.52
C ASN A 35 -11.18 9.63 -3.58
N LYS A 36 -11.31 10.92 -3.93
CA LYS A 36 -10.73 12.04 -3.16
C LYS A 36 -11.22 12.06 -1.69
N GLY A 37 -12.51 11.84 -1.47
CA GLY A 37 -13.10 11.84 -0.13
C GLY A 37 -12.56 10.71 0.76
N LYS A 38 -12.40 9.51 0.21
CA LYS A 38 -11.84 8.38 0.97
C LYS A 38 -10.37 8.57 1.32
N LYS A 39 -9.59 9.19 0.43
CA LYS A 39 -8.20 9.57 0.74
C LYS A 39 -8.16 10.57 1.90
N ALA A 40 -8.99 11.61 1.86
CA ALA A 40 -9.09 12.60 2.94
C ALA A 40 -9.48 11.93 4.28
N GLU A 41 -10.56 11.13 4.30
CA GLU A 41 -10.97 10.41 5.51
C GLU A 41 -9.87 9.50 6.06
N PHE A 42 -9.11 8.83 5.20
CA PHE A 42 -8.00 7.99 5.65
C PHE A 42 -6.89 8.81 6.35
N TYR A 43 -6.57 10.01 5.85
CA TYR A 43 -5.60 10.91 6.50
C TYR A 43 -6.09 11.43 7.86
N ASP A 44 -7.40 11.52 8.05
CA ASP A 44 -8.00 11.95 9.32
C ASP A 44 -8.04 10.83 10.38
N ARG A 45 -7.79 9.56 9.98
CA ARG A 45 -7.77 8.43 10.92
C ARG A 45 -6.65 8.58 11.94
N ARG A 46 -6.95 8.25 13.20
CA ARG A 46 -5.96 8.18 14.27
C ARG A 46 -5.72 6.73 14.64
N GLU A 47 -4.45 6.38 14.72
CA GLU A 47 -4.01 5.07 15.20
C GLU A 47 -4.02 5.06 16.73
N TYR A 48 -4.32 3.89 17.28
CA TYR A 48 -4.15 3.68 18.71
C TYR A 48 -2.67 3.59 19.05
N ASN A 49 -2.20 4.43 19.97
CA ASN A 49 -0.86 4.38 20.50
C ASN A 49 -0.88 3.84 21.93
N LYS A 50 -0.34 2.63 22.10
CA LYS A 50 -0.29 1.91 23.39
C LYS A 50 0.50 2.67 24.46
N GLN A 51 1.62 3.32 24.10
CA GLN A 51 2.46 4.04 25.06
C GLN A 51 1.75 5.26 25.62
N LEU A 52 1.00 5.97 24.76
CA LEU A 52 0.20 7.12 25.18
C LEU A 52 -0.97 6.72 26.08
N SER A 53 -1.64 5.60 25.79
CA SER A 53 -2.79 5.14 26.59
C SER A 53 -2.43 4.65 27.99
N GLU A 54 -1.25 4.04 28.15
CA GLU A 54 -0.79 3.49 29.44
C GLU A 54 -0.26 4.57 30.38
N THR A 55 0.16 5.72 29.86
CA THR A 55 0.74 6.82 30.65
C THR A 55 -0.32 7.73 31.28
N VAL A 56 -1.54 7.76 30.71
CA VAL A 56 -2.66 8.59 31.17
C VAL A 56 -3.74 7.81 31.94
N SER A 57 -3.52 6.52 32.20
CA SER A 57 -4.38 5.68 33.05
C SER A 57 -3.81 5.58 34.46
#